data_AF-A0A3P7JT06-F1
#
_entry.id   AF-A0A3P7JT06-F1
#
_cell.length_a   1.000
_cell.length_b   1.000
_cell.length_c   1.000
_cell.angle_alpha   90.00
_cell.angle_beta   90.00
_cell.angle_gamma   90.00
#
_symmetry.space_group_name_H-M   'P 1'
#
loop_
_entity.id
_entity.type
_entity.pdbx_description
1 polymer ?
#
loop_
_entity_poly.entity_id
_entity_poly.type
_entity_poly.pdbx_seq_one_letter_code
_entity_poly.pdbx_strand_id
1 'polypeptide(L)' 'MRRYCPKTCNKCGPYVPPCRDASNNCEAWKQNGFCESTFYTQDVKKEYCEKTCGFC' A
#
# COMPACT_ATOMS: atom_id res chain seq x y z
N MET A 1 14.80 12.11 -19.59
CA MET A 1 15.11 10.69 -19.32
C MET A 1 16.32 10.59 -18.38
N ARG A 2 16.12 10.46 -17.06
CA ARG A 2 17.21 10.37 -16.08
C ARG A 2 17.59 8.90 -15.86
N ARG A 3 18.61 8.44 -16.60
CA ARG A 3 19.01 7.02 -16.64
C ARG A 3 19.91 6.55 -15.50
N TYR A 4 20.48 7.45 -14.69
CA TYR A 4 21.32 7.07 -13.55
C TYR A 4 21.15 8.06 -12.41
N CYS A 5 20.37 7.68 -11.38
CA CYS A 5 20.33 8.42 -10.11
C CYS A 5 21.54 7.94 -9.28
N PRO A 6 22.57 8.78 -9.03
CA PRO A 6 23.77 8.34 -8.32
C PRO A 6 23.38 7.95 -6.90
N LYS A 7 23.67 6.69 -6.51
CA LYS A 7 23.35 6.10 -5.20
C LYS A 7 23.93 6.86 -3.99
N THR A 8 24.73 7.89 -4.22
CA THR A 8 25.40 8.73 -3.21
C THR A 8 24.60 9.97 -2.81
N CYS A 9 23.56 10.35 -3.56
CA CYS A 9 22.63 11.36 -3.10
C CYS A 9 21.66 10.67 -2.12
N ASN A 10 21.66 11.06 -0.85
CA ASN A 10 20.64 10.75 0.18
C ASN A 10 19.25 11.32 -0.20
N LYS A 11 18.88 11.24 -1.48
CA LYS A 11 17.57 11.58 -2.06
C LYS A 11 16.63 10.39 -2.11
N CYS A 12 17.13 9.19 -1.87
CA CYS A 12 16.27 8.10 -1.43
C CYS A 12 15.87 8.44 0.00
N GLY A 13 14.77 9.18 0.16
CA GLY A 13 14.08 9.24 1.45
C GLY A 13 13.75 7.81 1.91
N PRO A 14 13.33 7.61 3.18
CA PRO A 14 12.83 6.32 3.59
C PRO A 14 11.83 5.84 2.52
N TYR A 15 12.07 4.66 1.95
CA TYR A 15 11.14 4.07 1.00
C TYR A 15 9.90 3.72 1.81
N VAL A 16 9.03 4.72 1.95
CA VAL A 16 7.66 4.49 2.40
C VAL A 16 7.00 3.92 1.17
N PRO A 17 6.57 2.64 1.18
CA PRO A 17 5.76 2.13 0.09
C PRO A 17 4.62 3.14 -0.14
N PRO A 18 4.37 3.54 -1.41
CA PRO A 18 3.41 4.58 -1.70
C PRO A 18 2.06 4.10 -1.22
N CYS A 19 1.55 4.70 -0.14
CA CYS A 19 0.26 4.35 0.44
C CYS A 19 -0.85 4.48 -0.60
N ARG A 20 -1.20 3.36 -1.21
CA ARG A 20 -2.15 3.28 -2.30
C ARG A 20 -2.87 1.96 -2.25
N ASP A 21 -4.12 2.00 -2.68
CA ASP A 21 -4.83 0.77 -2.95
C ASP A 21 -4.22 0.14 -4.22
N ALA A 22 -3.76 -1.11 -4.11
CA ALA A 22 -3.29 -1.88 -5.26
C ALA A 22 -4.46 -2.43 -6.08
N SER A 23 -5.65 -2.54 -5.47
CA SER A 23 -6.87 -3.03 -6.11
C SER A 23 -7.92 -1.93 -6.23
N ASN A 24 -8.60 -1.87 -7.37
CA ASN A 24 -9.77 -0.99 -7.54
C ASN A 24 -10.99 -1.49 -6.77
N ASN A 25 -10.99 -2.74 -6.30
CA ASN A 25 -12.10 -3.35 -5.57
C ASN A 25 -12.04 -3.07 -4.07
N CYS A 26 -11.05 -2.30 -3.59
CA CYS A 26 -10.90 -2.00 -2.17
C CYS A 26 -12.14 -1.37 -1.56
N GLU A 27 -12.82 -0.47 -2.28
CA GLU A 27 -14.09 0.13 -1.83
C GLU A 27 -15.16 -0.95 -1.55
N ALA A 28 -15.33 -1.89 -2.48
CA ALA A 28 -16.30 -2.98 -2.36
C ALA A 28 -15.90 -3.95 -1.25
N TRP A 29 -14.61 -4.28 -1.13
CA TRP A 29 -14.08 -5.15 -0.10
C TRP A 29 -14.21 -4.53 1.30
N LYS A 30 -13.96 -3.23 1.44
CA LYS A 30 -14.21 -2.49 2.69
C LYS A 30 -15.68 -2.57 3.08
N GLN A 31 -16.60 -2.35 2.14
CA GLN A 31 -18.04 -2.51 2.40
C GLN A 31 -18.42 -3.95 2.80
N ASN A 32 -17.70 -4.96 2.28
CA ASN A 32 -17.87 -6.37 2.66
C ASN A 32 -17.12 -6.75 3.96
N GLY A 33 -16.46 -5.81 4.64
CA GLY A 33 -15.75 -6.08 5.90
C GLY A 33 -14.34 -6.65 5.73
N PHE A 34 -13.70 -6.51 4.56
CA PHE A 34 -12.33 -7.01 4.30
C PHE A 34 -11.30 -6.50 5.31
N CYS A 35 -11.37 -5.23 5.69
CA CYS A 35 -10.44 -4.63 6.64
C CYS A 35 -10.54 -5.27 8.04
N GLU A 36 -11.72 -5.74 8.42
CA GLU A 36 -12.00 -6.38 9.72
C GLU A 36 -11.99 -7.91 9.64
N SER A 37 -12.02 -8.46 8.43
CA SER A 37 -12.06 -9.90 8.19
C SER A 37 -10.87 -10.60 8.84
N THR A 38 -11.13 -11.65 9.62
CA THR A 38 -10.11 -12.50 10.22
C THR A 38 -9.53 -13.51 9.22
N PHE A 39 -10.16 -13.67 8.05
CA PHE A 39 -9.68 -14.56 6.99
C PHE A 39 -8.42 -14.01 6.29
N TYR A 40 -8.28 -12.69 6.21
CA TYR A 40 -7.14 -12.05 5.57
C TYR A 40 -6.15 -11.56 6.63
N THR A 41 -4.86 -11.82 6.43
CA THR A 41 -3.81 -11.30 7.30
C THR A 41 -3.65 -9.78 7.11
N GLN A 42 -3.07 -9.11 8.09
CA GLN A 42 -2.79 -7.68 7.99
C GLN A 42 -1.89 -7.35 6.79
N ASP A 43 -0.95 -8.22 6.44
CA ASP A 43 -0.09 -8.04 5.27
C ASP A 43 -0.89 -8.03 3.97
N VAL A 44 -1.84 -8.95 3.80
CA VAL A 44 -2.73 -8.96 2.63
C VAL A 44 -3.58 -7.70 2.61
N LYS A 45 -4.12 -7.28 3.75
CA LYS A 45 -4.93 -6.06 3.79
C LYS A 45 -4.12 -4.82 3.42
N LYS A 46 -2.86 -4.75 3.85
CA LYS A 46 -1.91 -3.69 3.48
C LYS A 46 -1.53 -3.75 2.01
N GLU A 47 -1.18 -4.92 1.50
CA GLU A 47 -0.74 -5.10 0.13
C GLU A 47 -1.83 -4.73 -0.89
N TYR A 48 -3.09 -5.05 -0.58
CA TYR A 48 -4.20 -4.77 -1.48
C TYR A 48 -4.84 -3.40 -1.25
N CYS A 49 -5.14 -3.06 0.01
CA CYS A 49 -6.02 -1.96 0.37
C CYS A 49 -5.50 -1.18 1.58
N GLU A 50 -4.19 -0.90 1.65
CA GLU A 50 -3.58 -0.16 2.77
C GLU A 50 -4.26 1.18 3.01
N LYS A 51 -4.57 1.95 1.96
CA LYS A 51 -5.16 3.28 2.07
C LYS A 51 -6.64 3.18 2.44
N THR A 52 -7.38 2.31 1.76
CA THR A 52 -8.82 2.13 2.01
C THR A 52 -9.11 1.62 3.42
N CYS A 53 -8.26 0.73 3.94
CA CYS A 53 -8.36 0.19 5.28
C CYS A 53 -7.64 1.03 6.37
N GLY A 54 -6.92 2.09 6.00
CA GLY A 54 -6.25 2.99 6.96
C GLY A 54 -5.03 2.38 7.66
N PHE A 55 -4.29 1.50 6.96
CA PHE A 55 -3.03 0.95 7.44
C PHE A 55 -1.82 1.85 7.17
N CYS A 56 -2.04 2.91 6.38
CA CYS A 56 -1.34 4.17 6.46
C CYS A 56 -2.39 5.23 6.86
#